data_AF-A0A956D1B5-F1
#
_entry.id   AF-A0A956D1B5-F1
#
_cell.length_a   1.000
_cell.length_b   1.000
_cell.length_c   1.000
_cell.angle_alpha   90.00
_cell.angle_beta   90.00
_cell.angle_gamma   90.00
#
_symmetry.space_group_name_H-M   'P 1'
#
loop_
_entity.id
_entity.type
_entity.pdbx_description
1 polymer ?
#
loop_
_entity_poly.entity_id
_entity_poly.type
_entity_poly.pdbx_seq_one_letter_code
_entity_poly.pdbx_strand_id
1 'polypeptide(L)'
;MTGRAASLLLLGALVLAPALDASAQPSAADIAQARSLFATGVGLLRERRWAEGCDALARSNALVETAETHHNLAVCSGELGRVLDQAEHLRAFLRLAGPTIDEGMLSRARADLEAVEPQIPTLVLDVDPPDADDVEIALDGERVPREAWGHPRPVNPGDVVIVATGVPWLAWTDTVTVRHGEQRTVAIELRSRGARDADPLDDPFPDAPATPPPRGGDDTALWIVVITVAAAVLAGGVLATYFLLTANDGRADVPLDVDWRREAILRF
;
A
#
# COMPACT_ATOMS: atom_id res chain seq x y z
N MET A 1 80.17 20.56 9.71
CA MET A 1 79.24 21.42 8.96
C MET A 1 78.10 20.57 8.46
N THR A 2 76.90 21.03 8.71
CA THR A 2 75.59 20.37 8.63
C THR A 2 75.11 20.10 7.21
N GLY A 3 74.34 19.03 7.00
CA GLY A 3 73.54 18.80 5.79
C GLY A 3 72.49 17.72 6.02
N ARG A 4 71.31 18.11 6.52
CA ARG A 4 70.13 17.25 6.73
C ARG A 4 69.45 16.98 5.37
N ALA A 5 69.24 15.72 5.02
CA ALA A 5 68.37 15.33 3.90
C ALA A 5 66.93 15.17 4.42
N ALA A 6 66.01 15.95 3.86
CA ALA A 6 64.60 15.96 4.20
C ALA A 6 63.86 14.84 3.44
N SER A 7 63.26 13.92 4.19
CA SER A 7 62.34 12.91 3.68
C SER A 7 60.95 13.52 3.46
N LEU A 8 60.50 13.59 2.21
CA LEU A 8 59.13 13.98 1.85
C LEU A 8 58.21 12.74 1.89
N LEU A 9 57.38 12.68 2.92
CA LEU A 9 56.23 11.79 3.04
C LEU A 9 55.05 12.37 2.23
N LEU A 10 54.71 11.76 1.10
CA LEU A 10 53.47 12.04 0.37
C LEU A 10 52.31 11.26 1.01
N LEU A 11 51.49 11.94 1.81
CA LEU A 11 50.18 11.45 2.24
C LEU A 11 49.21 11.51 1.04
N GLY A 12 48.80 10.36 0.53
CA GLY A 12 47.70 10.25 -0.43
C GLY A 12 46.36 10.47 0.26
N ALA A 13 45.74 11.62 0.03
CA ALA A 13 44.37 11.89 0.44
C ALA A 13 43.40 11.15 -0.48
N LEU A 14 42.84 10.04 0.00
CA LEU A 14 41.75 9.32 -0.66
C LEU A 14 40.45 10.13 -0.45
N VAL A 15 40.08 10.93 -1.45
CA VAL A 15 38.82 11.67 -1.47
C VAL A 15 37.68 10.68 -1.73
N LEU A 16 36.94 10.32 -0.67
CA LEU A 16 35.63 9.68 -0.80
C LEU A 16 34.66 10.70 -1.42
N ALA A 17 34.36 10.56 -2.70
CA ALA A 17 33.27 11.30 -3.33
C ALA A 17 31.94 10.69 -2.86
N PRO A 18 30.95 11.50 -2.43
CA PRO A 18 29.62 10.99 -2.12
C PRO A 18 28.96 10.52 -3.43
N ALA A 19 28.40 9.31 -3.41
CA ALA A 19 27.48 8.86 -4.45
C ALA A 19 26.25 9.77 -4.40
N LEU A 20 26.20 10.73 -5.32
CA LEU A 20 24.96 11.44 -5.60
C LEU A 20 23.99 10.39 -6.13
N ASP A 21 22.83 10.24 -5.47
CA ASP A 21 21.71 9.48 -5.98
C ASP A 21 21.34 10.04 -7.36
N ALA A 22 21.87 9.40 -8.40
CA ALA A 22 21.46 9.66 -9.75
C ALA A 22 20.06 9.08 -9.89
N SER A 23 19.03 9.94 -9.84
CA SER A 23 17.69 9.56 -10.29
C SER A 23 17.82 9.01 -11.70
N ALA A 24 17.75 7.69 -11.84
CA ALA A 24 17.89 7.01 -13.12
C ALA A 24 16.76 7.51 -14.02
N GLN A 25 17.13 8.14 -15.14
CA GLN A 25 16.13 8.49 -16.15
C GLN A 25 15.45 7.21 -16.64
N PRO A 26 14.13 7.23 -16.90
CA PRO A 26 13.42 6.06 -17.41
C PRO A 26 14.09 5.50 -18.65
N SER A 27 14.27 4.19 -18.71
CA SER A 27 14.85 3.53 -19.88
C SER A 27 13.89 3.59 -21.08
N ALA A 28 14.40 3.36 -22.28
CA ALA A 28 13.55 3.24 -23.46
C ALA A 28 12.51 2.10 -23.32
N ALA A 29 12.86 1.04 -22.58
CA ALA A 29 11.95 -0.06 -22.26
C ALA A 29 10.82 0.39 -21.32
N ASP A 30 11.14 1.14 -20.26
CA ASP A 30 10.15 1.69 -19.32
C ASP A 30 9.18 2.62 -20.04
N ILE A 31 9.70 3.49 -20.91
CA ILE A 31 8.87 4.40 -21.71
C ILE A 31 7.92 3.64 -22.63
N ALA A 32 8.40 2.59 -23.31
CA ALA A 32 7.56 1.78 -24.19
C ALA A 32 6.47 1.03 -23.39
N GLN A 33 6.83 0.47 -22.23
CA GLN A 33 5.89 -0.21 -21.36
C GLN A 33 4.84 0.73 -20.76
N ALA A 34 5.25 1.91 -20.28
CA ALA A 34 4.34 2.94 -19.79
C ALA A 34 3.31 3.33 -20.85
N ARG A 35 3.73 3.57 -22.10
CA ARG A 35 2.81 3.90 -23.20
C ARG A 35 1.79 2.79 -23.47
N SER A 36 2.21 1.54 -23.46
CA SER A 36 1.31 0.40 -23.64
C SER A 36 0.28 0.30 -22.51
N LEU A 37 0.72 0.47 -21.27
CA LEU A 37 -0.15 0.47 -20.08
C LEU A 37 -1.12 1.65 -20.11
N PHE A 38 -0.66 2.84 -20.48
CA PHE A 38 -1.49 4.03 -20.62
C PHE A 38 -2.58 3.84 -21.68
N ALA A 39 -2.22 3.35 -22.88
CA ALA A 39 -3.19 3.08 -23.93
C ALA A 39 -4.23 2.04 -23.49
N THR A 40 -3.79 0.98 -22.81
CA THR A 40 -4.67 -0.03 -22.20
C THR A 40 -5.62 0.60 -21.19
N GLY A 41 -5.09 1.41 -20.27
CA GLY A 41 -5.86 2.10 -19.24
C GLY A 41 -6.92 3.02 -19.83
N VAL A 42 -6.57 3.88 -20.79
CA VAL A 42 -7.51 4.77 -21.47
C VAL A 42 -8.60 3.98 -22.22
N GLY A 43 -8.25 2.84 -22.84
CA GLY A 43 -9.23 1.92 -23.44
C GLY A 43 -10.24 1.42 -22.41
N LEU A 44 -9.76 0.94 -21.26
CA LEU A 44 -10.60 0.48 -20.16
C LEU A 44 -11.51 1.59 -19.60
N LEU A 45 -10.98 2.81 -19.44
CA LEU A 45 -11.78 3.96 -19.02
C LEU A 45 -12.93 4.28 -19.99
N ARG A 46 -12.68 4.20 -21.31
CA ARG A 46 -13.74 4.39 -22.33
C ARG A 46 -14.85 3.33 -22.22
N GLU A 47 -14.51 2.14 -21.78
CA GLU A 47 -15.45 1.05 -21.48
C GLU A 47 -16.09 1.16 -20.09
N ARG A 48 -15.80 2.23 -19.33
CA ARG A 48 -16.23 2.44 -17.93
C ARG A 48 -15.75 1.33 -16.98
N ARG A 49 -14.66 0.65 -17.34
CA ARG A 49 -13.96 -0.33 -16.51
C ARG A 49 -12.97 0.40 -15.62
N TRP A 50 -13.52 1.15 -14.67
CA TRP A 50 -12.80 2.17 -13.90
C TRP A 50 -11.67 1.58 -13.07
N ALA A 51 -11.92 0.49 -12.35
CA ALA A 51 -10.93 -0.15 -11.48
C ALA A 51 -9.73 -0.68 -12.27
N GLU A 52 -9.97 -1.45 -13.35
CA GLU A 52 -8.88 -1.98 -14.18
C GLU A 52 -8.15 -0.87 -14.94
N GLY A 53 -8.88 0.17 -15.35
CA GLY A 53 -8.29 1.36 -15.98
C GLY A 53 -7.36 2.12 -15.04
N CYS A 54 -7.79 2.39 -13.80
CA CYS A 54 -6.95 3.00 -12.77
C CYS A 54 -5.69 2.17 -12.52
N ASP A 55 -5.82 0.86 -12.38
CA ASP A 55 -4.70 -0.05 -12.13
C ASP A 55 -3.67 -0.04 -13.29
N ALA A 56 -4.13 -0.09 -14.54
CA ALA A 56 -3.24 0.04 -15.70
C ALA A 56 -2.55 1.41 -15.77
N LEU A 57 -3.28 2.49 -15.50
CA LEU A 57 -2.73 3.85 -15.48
C LEU A 57 -1.75 4.07 -14.32
N ALA A 58 -2.01 3.50 -13.14
CA ALA A 58 -1.12 3.59 -11.99
C ALA A 58 0.22 2.92 -12.28
N ARG A 59 0.21 1.73 -12.90
CA ARG A 59 1.44 1.08 -13.38
C ARG A 59 2.16 1.89 -14.45
N SER A 60 1.42 2.53 -15.37
CA SER A 60 2.04 3.44 -16.35
C SER A 60 2.74 4.61 -15.65
N ASN A 61 2.06 5.24 -14.69
CA ASN A 61 2.57 6.41 -13.97
C ASN A 61 3.79 6.08 -13.11
N ALA A 62 3.83 4.87 -12.54
CA ALA A 62 4.97 4.38 -11.76
C ALA A 62 6.24 4.22 -12.61
N LEU A 63 6.10 3.96 -13.91
CA LEU A 63 7.21 3.90 -14.85
C LEU A 63 7.59 5.30 -15.39
N VAL A 64 6.59 6.08 -15.78
CA VAL A 64 6.77 7.44 -16.31
C VAL A 64 5.63 8.33 -15.81
N GLU A 65 5.93 9.18 -14.84
CA GLU A 65 4.97 10.16 -14.30
C GLU A 65 4.64 11.22 -15.36
N THR A 66 3.35 11.44 -15.63
CA THR A 66 2.89 12.44 -16.61
C THR A 66 1.61 13.12 -16.15
N ALA A 67 1.43 14.38 -16.56
CA ALA A 67 0.20 15.12 -16.29
C ALA A 67 -1.03 14.39 -16.85
N GLU A 68 -0.95 13.89 -18.08
CA GLU A 68 -2.04 13.20 -18.76
C GLU A 68 -2.47 11.91 -18.04
N THR A 69 -1.50 11.16 -17.49
CA THR A 69 -1.81 9.97 -16.69
C THR A 69 -2.50 10.36 -15.38
N HIS A 70 -2.02 11.41 -14.71
CA HIS A 70 -2.67 11.92 -13.50
C HIS A 70 -4.09 12.44 -13.75
N HIS A 71 -4.36 13.11 -14.88
CA HIS A 71 -5.74 13.50 -15.22
C HIS A 71 -6.66 12.28 -15.36
N ASN A 72 -6.23 11.26 -16.11
CA ASN A 72 -7.03 10.04 -16.30
C ASN A 72 -7.20 9.25 -14.99
N LEU A 73 -6.18 9.23 -14.13
CA LEU A 73 -6.26 8.64 -12.79
C LEU A 73 -7.26 9.41 -11.89
N ALA A 74 -7.26 10.75 -11.95
CA ALA A 74 -8.25 11.54 -11.21
C ALA A 74 -9.69 11.21 -11.63
N VAL A 75 -9.93 11.09 -12.95
CA VAL A 75 -11.25 10.72 -13.48
C VAL A 75 -11.70 9.36 -12.94
N CYS A 76 -10.84 8.33 -13.07
CA CYS A 76 -11.23 6.99 -12.68
C CYS A 76 -11.37 6.84 -11.15
N SER A 77 -10.54 7.55 -10.37
CA SER A 77 -10.68 7.60 -8.90
C SER A 77 -12.01 8.25 -8.48
N GLY A 78 -12.42 9.33 -9.14
CA GLY A 78 -13.72 9.97 -8.89
C GLY A 78 -14.90 9.05 -9.17
N GLU A 79 -14.87 8.33 -10.29
CA GLU A 79 -15.90 7.34 -10.65
C GLU A 79 -15.98 6.16 -9.66
N LEU A 80 -14.88 5.85 -8.97
CA LEU A 80 -14.82 4.85 -7.91
C LEU A 80 -15.20 5.40 -6.53
N GLY A 81 -15.51 6.70 -6.41
CA GLY A 81 -15.77 7.37 -5.13
C GLY A 81 -14.52 7.57 -4.26
N ARG A 82 -13.32 7.37 -4.82
CA ARG A 82 -12.03 7.52 -4.13
C ARG A 82 -11.59 8.99 -4.16
N VAL A 83 -12.29 9.82 -3.38
CA VAL A 83 -12.14 11.28 -3.37
C VAL A 83 -10.77 11.79 -2.92
N LEU A 84 -10.08 11.06 -2.05
CA LEU A 84 -8.69 11.42 -1.66
C LEU A 84 -7.75 11.24 -2.85
N ASP A 85 -7.78 10.06 -3.48
CA ASP A 85 -6.97 9.75 -4.65
C ASP A 85 -7.26 10.70 -5.81
N GLN A 86 -8.54 11.02 -6.03
CA GLN A 86 -8.94 12.00 -7.04
C GLN A 86 -8.26 13.35 -6.77
N ALA A 87 -8.32 13.87 -5.53
CA ALA A 87 -7.70 15.14 -5.17
C ALA A 87 -6.18 15.12 -5.36
N GLU A 88 -5.51 14.04 -4.95
CA GLU A 88 -4.07 13.87 -5.12
C GLU A 88 -3.65 13.89 -6.59
N HIS A 89 -4.39 13.17 -7.44
CA HIS A 89 -4.13 13.14 -8.87
C HIS A 89 -4.46 14.46 -9.57
N LEU A 90 -5.50 15.19 -9.16
CA LEU A 90 -5.78 16.54 -9.66
C LEU A 90 -4.65 17.51 -9.31
N ARG A 91 -4.13 17.48 -8.06
CA ARG A 91 -2.97 18.29 -7.66
C ARG A 91 -1.72 17.94 -8.47
N ALA A 92 -1.47 16.65 -8.71
CA ALA A 92 -0.35 16.20 -9.52
C ALA A 92 -0.48 16.64 -10.99
N PHE A 93 -1.68 16.51 -11.57
CA PHE A 93 -1.98 17.01 -12.91
C PHE A 93 -1.69 18.51 -13.03
N LEU A 94 -2.23 19.32 -12.11
CA LEU A 94 -2.02 20.77 -12.10
C LEU A 94 -0.54 21.16 -11.91
N ARG A 95 0.21 20.39 -11.11
CA ARG A 95 1.66 20.61 -10.89
C ARG A 95 2.51 20.28 -12.12
N LEU A 96 2.16 19.20 -12.82
CA LEU A 96 2.93 18.68 -13.96
C LEU A 96 2.49 19.26 -15.30
N ALA A 97 1.37 19.97 -15.34
CA ALA A 97 0.80 20.52 -16.56
C ALA A 97 1.82 21.38 -17.32
N GLY A 98 2.12 20.96 -18.56
CA GLY A 98 2.95 21.71 -19.48
C GLY A 98 2.14 22.73 -20.32
N PRO A 99 2.82 23.53 -21.16
CA PRO A 99 2.18 24.55 -21.99
C PRO A 99 1.24 24.00 -23.08
N THR A 100 1.24 22.68 -23.30
CA THR A 100 0.37 22.00 -24.27
C THR A 100 -0.99 21.65 -23.71
N ILE A 101 -1.19 21.75 -22.39
CA ILE A 101 -2.47 21.51 -21.74
C ILE A 101 -3.33 22.78 -21.83
N ASP A 102 -4.55 22.65 -22.33
CA ASP A 102 -5.49 23.75 -22.52
C ASP A 102 -5.94 24.37 -21.18
N GLU A 103 -6.06 25.69 -21.10
CA GLU A 103 -6.45 26.40 -19.88
C GLU A 103 -7.85 26.00 -19.40
N GLY A 104 -8.77 25.67 -20.30
CA GLY A 104 -10.09 25.17 -19.92
C GLY A 104 -10.02 23.86 -19.15
N MET A 105 -9.05 22.99 -19.45
CA MET A 105 -8.81 21.75 -18.73
C MET A 105 -8.22 22.01 -17.34
N LEU A 106 -7.28 22.95 -17.23
CA LEU A 106 -6.73 23.35 -15.92
C LEU A 106 -7.81 23.99 -15.05
N SER A 107 -8.66 24.84 -15.62
CA SER A 107 -9.78 25.45 -14.91
C SER A 107 -10.77 24.41 -14.38
N ARG A 108 -11.10 23.38 -15.18
CA ARG A 108 -11.96 22.27 -14.71
C ARG A 108 -11.29 21.49 -13.59
N ALA A 109 -10.02 21.11 -13.74
CA ALA A 109 -9.30 20.38 -12.69
C ALA A 109 -9.20 21.17 -11.37
N ARG A 110 -9.05 22.49 -11.41
CA ARG A 110 -9.10 23.35 -10.21
C ARG A 110 -10.48 23.35 -9.56
N ALA A 111 -11.55 23.44 -10.36
CA ALA A 111 -12.92 23.40 -9.86
C ALA A 111 -13.29 22.04 -9.27
N ASP A 112 -12.87 20.95 -9.93
CA ASP A 112 -13.06 19.58 -9.43
C ASP A 112 -12.30 19.38 -8.11
N LEU A 113 -11.08 19.92 -8.01
CA LEU A 113 -10.29 19.87 -6.79
C LEU A 113 -10.99 20.61 -5.64
N GLU A 114 -11.46 21.83 -5.89
CA GLU A 114 -12.21 22.63 -4.89
C GLU A 114 -13.49 21.91 -4.44
N ALA A 115 -14.18 21.21 -5.36
CA ALA A 115 -15.40 20.47 -5.05
C ALA A 115 -15.15 19.20 -4.24
N VAL A 116 -14.03 18.50 -4.47
CA VAL A 116 -13.74 17.21 -3.84
C VAL A 116 -13.04 17.35 -2.49
N GLU A 117 -12.21 18.37 -2.30
CA GLU A 117 -11.46 18.60 -1.05
C GLU A 117 -12.32 18.58 0.23
N PRO A 118 -13.48 19.25 0.32
CA PRO A 118 -14.31 19.20 1.53
C PRO A 118 -14.99 17.84 1.77
N GLN A 119 -14.94 16.93 0.78
CA GLN A 119 -15.54 15.60 0.88
C GLN A 119 -14.57 14.55 1.41
N ILE A 120 -13.28 14.87 1.54
CA ILE A 120 -12.25 13.96 2.03
C ILE A 120 -12.42 13.79 3.55
N PRO A 121 -12.77 12.59 4.04
CA PRO A 121 -12.82 12.34 5.46
C PRO A 121 -11.44 12.25 6.10
N THR A 122 -11.42 12.41 7.42
CA THR A 122 -10.23 12.18 8.24
C THR A 122 -10.49 11.09 9.28
N LEU A 123 -9.46 10.27 9.51
CA LEU A 123 -9.43 9.20 10.48
C LEU A 123 -8.32 9.48 11.50
N VAL A 124 -8.64 9.40 12.78
CA VAL A 124 -7.68 9.48 13.89
C VAL A 124 -7.59 8.11 14.54
N LEU A 125 -6.38 7.58 14.68
CA LEU A 125 -6.12 6.33 15.39
C LEU A 125 -5.70 6.66 16.82
N ASP A 126 -6.61 6.46 17.77
CA ASP A 126 -6.39 6.68 19.19
C ASP A 126 -5.94 5.37 19.83
N VAL A 127 -4.63 5.24 20.08
CA VAL A 127 -4.01 3.98 20.51
C VAL A 127 -3.82 3.98 22.02
N ASP A 128 -4.30 2.93 22.68
CA ASP A 128 -4.15 2.74 24.13
C ASP A 128 -3.45 1.40 24.42
N PRO A 129 -2.31 1.39 25.15
CA PRO A 129 -1.59 2.56 25.67
C PRO A 129 -0.86 3.34 24.57
N PRO A 130 -0.71 4.68 24.71
CA PRO A 130 -0.14 5.53 23.66
C PRO A 130 1.35 5.28 23.42
N ASP A 131 2.05 4.72 24.41
CA ASP A 131 3.45 4.32 24.38
C ASP A 131 3.63 2.84 24.05
N ALA A 132 2.65 2.18 23.43
CA ALA A 132 2.76 0.77 23.01
C ALA A 132 3.88 0.56 21.98
N ASP A 133 5.07 0.19 22.46
CA ASP A 133 6.22 -0.12 21.60
C ASP A 133 6.02 -1.46 20.86
N ASP A 134 6.79 -1.67 19.79
CA ASP A 134 6.78 -2.89 18.97
C ASP A 134 5.42 -3.24 18.34
N VAL A 135 4.53 -2.24 18.15
CA VAL A 135 3.27 -2.37 17.41
C VAL A 135 3.37 -1.71 16.05
N GLU A 136 2.97 -2.46 15.03
CA GLU A 136 2.74 -1.96 13.67
C GLU A 136 1.24 -1.87 13.43
N ILE A 137 0.77 -0.70 13.00
CA ILE A 137 -0.62 -0.48 12.59
C ILE A 137 -0.66 -0.34 11.07
N ALA A 138 -1.64 -0.98 10.43
CA ALA A 138 -1.92 -0.85 9.01
C ALA A 138 -3.38 -0.46 8.77
N LEU A 139 -3.60 0.41 7.79
CA LEU A 139 -4.91 0.78 7.24
C LEU A 139 -5.00 0.26 5.81
N ASP A 140 -5.95 -0.62 5.54
CA ASP A 140 -6.12 -1.31 4.24
C ASP A 140 -4.82 -1.97 3.72
N GLY A 141 -3.98 -2.42 4.66
CA GLY A 141 -2.67 -3.03 4.37
C GLY A 141 -1.51 -2.04 4.22
N GLU A 142 -1.76 -0.73 4.22
CA GLU A 142 -0.70 0.29 4.24
C GLU A 142 -0.26 0.60 5.67
N ARG A 143 1.04 0.49 5.94
CA ARG A 143 1.63 0.77 7.26
C ARG A 143 1.44 2.25 7.63
N VAL A 144 0.91 2.49 8.83
CA VAL A 144 0.81 3.81 9.44
C VAL A 144 2.00 4.03 10.37
N PRO A 145 2.89 4.99 10.08
CA PRO A 145 4.00 5.34 10.98
C PRO A 145 3.51 5.74 12.37
N ARG A 146 4.27 5.42 13.41
CA ARG A 146 3.93 5.71 14.81
C ARG A 146 3.70 7.21 15.05
N GLU A 147 4.47 8.04 14.35
CA GLU A 147 4.40 9.50 14.42
C GLU A 147 3.06 10.06 13.89
N ALA A 148 2.29 9.26 13.15
CA ALA A 148 0.99 9.64 12.62
C ALA A 148 -0.17 9.20 13.53
N TRP A 149 0.08 8.42 14.59
CA TRP A 149 -0.96 8.01 15.54
C TRP A 149 -1.46 9.22 16.32
N GLY A 150 -2.75 9.25 16.67
CA GLY A 150 -3.38 10.39 17.33
C GLY A 150 -3.56 11.64 16.47
N HIS A 151 -3.11 11.63 15.21
CA HIS A 151 -3.24 12.75 14.28
C HIS A 151 -4.30 12.47 13.20
N PRO A 152 -5.06 13.49 12.74
CA PRO A 152 -6.00 13.32 11.65
C PRO A 152 -5.28 12.94 10.34
N ARG A 153 -5.62 11.76 9.81
CA ARG A 153 -5.12 11.27 8.52
C ARG A 153 -6.26 11.32 7.49
N PRO A 154 -6.06 11.92 6.31
CA PRO A 154 -7.07 11.84 5.25
C PRO A 154 -7.18 10.39 4.75
N VAL A 155 -8.40 9.93 4.50
CA VAL A 155 -8.68 8.60 3.93
C VAL A 155 -9.73 8.69 2.84
N ASN A 156 -9.90 7.64 2.04
CA ASN A 156 -11.09 7.53 1.18
C ASN A 156 -12.30 7.11 2.03
N PRO A 157 -13.52 7.55 1.65
CA PRO A 157 -14.75 7.06 2.24
C PRO A 157 -14.96 5.59 1.86
N GLY A 158 -15.68 4.88 2.71
CA GLY A 158 -15.92 3.44 2.60
C GLY A 158 -15.48 2.68 3.85
N ASP A 159 -15.41 1.37 3.72
CA ASP A 159 -14.94 0.49 4.80
C ASP A 159 -13.42 0.46 4.80
N VAL A 160 -12.83 0.82 5.95
CA VAL A 160 -11.38 0.79 6.17
C VAL A 160 -11.07 -0.31 7.17
N VAL A 161 -10.19 -1.24 6.78
CA VAL A 161 -9.71 -2.32 7.64
C VAL A 161 -8.48 -1.84 8.39
N ILE A 162 -8.54 -1.93 9.72
CA ILE A 162 -7.46 -1.49 10.60
C ILE A 162 -6.90 -2.73 11.29
N VAL A 163 -5.59 -2.94 11.17
CA VAL A 163 -4.89 -4.08 11.77
C VAL A 163 -3.75 -3.56 12.63
N ALA A 164 -3.69 -4.00 13.89
CA ALA A 164 -2.56 -3.74 14.77
C ALA A 164 -1.91 -5.07 15.19
N THR A 165 -0.60 -5.19 14.97
CA THR A 165 0.16 -6.40 15.27
C THR A 165 1.50 -6.05 15.89
N GLY A 166 1.95 -6.85 16.85
CA GLY A 166 3.18 -6.58 17.58
C GLY A 166 3.33 -7.50 18.79
N VAL A 167 4.55 -7.78 19.24
CA VAL A 167 4.79 -8.56 20.48
C VAL A 167 5.26 -7.58 21.55
N PRO A 168 4.74 -7.61 22.80
CA PRO A 168 3.94 -8.66 23.45
C PRO A 168 2.42 -8.54 23.26
N TRP A 169 1.95 -7.72 22.34
CA TRP A 169 0.54 -7.41 22.14
C TRP A 169 -0.23 -8.56 21.48
N LEU A 170 -1.54 -8.63 21.74
CA LEU A 170 -2.46 -9.45 20.98
C LEU A 170 -2.79 -8.73 19.67
N ALA A 171 -2.90 -9.50 18.58
CA ALA A 171 -3.35 -8.94 17.32
C ALA A 171 -4.75 -8.34 17.49
N TRP A 172 -4.93 -7.14 16.96
CA TRP A 172 -6.19 -6.41 16.98
C TRP A 172 -6.60 -6.10 15.54
N THR A 173 -7.89 -6.21 15.24
CA THR A 173 -8.43 -5.94 13.91
C THR A 173 -9.84 -5.40 14.04
N ASP A 174 -10.14 -4.35 13.30
CA ASP A 174 -11.48 -3.79 13.19
C ASP A 174 -11.76 -3.29 11.77
N THR A 175 -13.03 -3.13 11.42
CA THR A 175 -13.46 -2.56 10.15
C THR A 175 -14.38 -1.38 10.43
N VAL A 176 -14.00 -0.21 9.90
CA VAL A 176 -14.65 1.05 10.21
C VAL A 176 -15.16 1.69 8.93
N THR A 177 -16.48 1.93 8.85
CA THR A 177 -17.07 2.68 7.74
C THR A 177 -16.92 4.18 7.96
N VAL A 178 -16.27 4.87 7.02
CA VAL A 178 -16.04 6.32 7.04
C VAL A 178 -16.85 6.98 5.92
N ARG A 179 -17.63 8.02 6.23
CA ARG A 179 -18.45 8.75 5.26
C ARG A 179 -17.71 9.96 4.69
N HIS A 180 -18.20 10.50 3.58
CA HIS A 180 -17.67 11.73 2.99
C HIS A 180 -17.65 12.88 4.01
N GLY A 181 -16.52 13.59 4.10
CA GLY A 181 -16.30 14.74 4.98
C GLY A 181 -16.38 14.42 6.48
N GLU A 182 -16.46 13.14 6.87
CA GLU A 182 -16.51 12.72 8.26
C GLU A 182 -15.14 12.92 8.93
N GLN A 183 -15.14 13.41 10.16
CA GLN A 183 -13.99 13.28 11.05
C GLN A 183 -14.30 12.16 12.03
N ARG A 184 -13.49 11.11 12.00
CA ARG A 184 -13.72 9.91 12.81
C ARG A 184 -12.51 9.55 13.64
N THR A 185 -12.72 9.25 14.91
CA THR A 185 -11.69 8.69 15.80
C THR A 185 -11.99 7.24 16.07
N VAL A 186 -10.98 6.38 15.97
CA VAL A 186 -11.06 4.94 16.27
C VAL A 186 -10.15 4.64 17.45
N ALA A 187 -10.74 4.08 18.51
CA ALA A 187 -10.01 3.61 19.68
C ALA A 187 -9.42 2.22 19.40
N ILE A 188 -8.11 2.10 19.54
CA ILE A 188 -7.34 0.86 19.36
C ILE A 188 -6.82 0.44 20.74
N GLU A 189 -7.59 -0.42 21.40
CA GLU A 189 -7.24 -0.96 22.71
C GLU A 189 -6.31 -2.19 22.57
N LEU A 190 -5.03 -1.98 22.82
CA LEU A 190 -4.02 -3.03 22.75
C LEU A 190 -3.98 -3.80 24.07
N ARG A 191 -4.11 -5.11 23.98
CA ARG A 191 -4.02 -6.02 25.13
C ARG A 191 -2.72 -6.79 25.09
N SER A 192 -1.94 -6.77 26.16
CA SER A 192 -0.71 -7.56 26.24
C SER A 192 -1.02 -9.04 26.53
N ARG A 193 -0.25 -9.95 25.95
CA ARG A 193 -0.39 -11.40 26.16
C ARG A 193 -0.12 -11.80 27.62
N GLY A 194 0.71 -11.03 28.34
CA GLY A 194 1.07 -11.28 29.74
C GLY A 194 0.04 -10.83 30.78
N ALA A 195 -0.98 -10.05 30.40
CA ALA A 195 -2.00 -9.56 31.34
C ALA A 195 -3.01 -10.64 31.82
N ARG A 196 -2.86 -11.91 31.37
CA ARG A 196 -3.74 -13.02 31.77
C ARG A 196 -3.30 -13.82 32.99
N ASP A 197 -2.15 -13.51 33.60
CA ASP A 197 -1.64 -14.29 34.76
C ASP A 197 -1.67 -13.55 36.10
N ALA A 198 -2.48 -12.49 36.23
CA ALA A 198 -2.68 -11.80 37.51
C ALA A 198 -4.16 -11.67 37.87
N ASP A 199 -4.88 -12.79 37.85
CA ASP A 199 -5.99 -12.96 38.79
C ASP A 199 -5.35 -13.41 40.11
N PRO A 200 -5.53 -12.70 41.25
CA PRO A 200 -5.17 -13.28 42.54
C PRO A 200 -6.05 -14.51 42.72
N LEU A 201 -5.47 -15.70 42.64
CA LEU A 201 -6.08 -16.92 43.16
C LEU A 201 -6.13 -16.81 44.70
N ASP A 202 -7.00 -15.93 45.21
CA ASP A 202 -7.55 -16.06 46.55
C ASP A 202 -8.68 -17.09 46.47
N ASP A 203 -8.29 -18.36 46.53
CA ASP A 203 -9.11 -19.38 47.18
C ASP A 203 -8.19 -20.53 47.67
N PRO A 204 -8.07 -20.75 48.99
CA PRO A 204 -7.48 -21.97 49.51
C PRO A 204 -8.51 -23.07 49.32
N PHE A 205 -8.39 -23.86 48.25
CA PHE A 205 -9.17 -25.09 48.12
C PHE A 205 -8.86 -26.00 49.33
N PRO A 206 -9.87 -26.39 50.14
CA PRO A 206 -9.67 -27.44 51.13
C PRO A 206 -9.57 -28.79 50.42
N ASP A 207 -8.63 -29.62 50.88
CA ASP A 207 -8.30 -30.93 50.34
C ASP A 207 -9.54 -31.79 50.04
N ALA A 208 -9.73 -32.15 48.76
CA ALA A 208 -10.63 -33.23 48.37
C ALA A 208 -9.91 -34.58 48.53
N PRO A 209 -10.54 -35.61 49.12
CA PRO A 209 -9.91 -36.89 49.37
C PRO A 209 -9.70 -37.69 48.08
N ALA A 210 -8.51 -38.32 48.00
CA ALA A 210 -8.08 -39.14 46.88
C ALA A 210 -9.01 -40.33 46.62
N THR A 211 -9.31 -40.58 45.34
CA THR A 211 -9.90 -41.84 44.87
C THR A 211 -8.82 -42.71 44.20
N PRO A 212 -8.81 -44.05 44.38
CA PRO A 212 -7.75 -44.93 43.85
C PRO A 212 -7.86 -45.19 42.33
N PRO A 213 -6.82 -45.76 41.70
CA PRO A 213 -6.61 -45.69 40.25
C PRO A 213 -7.43 -46.73 39.46
N PRO A 214 -7.77 -46.46 38.18
CA PRO A 214 -8.16 -47.51 37.26
C PRO A 214 -6.95 -48.36 36.85
N ARG A 215 -7.17 -49.68 36.90
CA ARG A 215 -6.24 -50.73 36.45
C ARG A 215 -6.07 -50.68 34.93
N GLY A 216 -4.85 -51.02 34.49
CA GLY A 216 -4.37 -50.89 33.12
C GLY A 216 -4.96 -51.84 32.09
N GLY A 217 -4.50 -51.63 30.86
CA GLY A 217 -4.82 -52.43 29.67
C GLY A 217 -4.27 -51.80 28.40
N ASP A 218 -2.96 -51.91 28.24
CA ASP A 218 -2.16 -52.04 27.01
C ASP A 218 -2.04 -50.90 25.99
N ASP A 219 -0.87 -50.25 26.11
CA ASP A 219 0.04 -49.80 25.06
C ASP A 219 -0.25 -50.30 23.63
N THR A 220 -0.52 -49.35 22.75
CA THR A 220 0.27 -49.27 21.51
C THR A 220 0.45 -47.81 21.13
N ALA A 221 1.69 -47.37 21.29
CA ALA A 221 2.22 -46.04 21.00
C ALA A 221 1.76 -45.52 19.63
N LEU A 222 1.20 -44.31 19.57
CA LEU A 222 1.96 -43.07 19.44
C LEU A 222 2.75 -43.04 18.13
N TRP A 223 2.15 -42.52 17.05
CA TRP A 223 2.84 -41.71 16.04
C TRP A 223 1.80 -40.94 15.20
N ILE A 224 1.81 -39.62 15.38
CA ILE A 224 1.62 -38.58 14.35
C ILE A 224 0.18 -38.23 13.93
N VAL A 225 -0.34 -37.21 14.63
CA VAL A 225 -1.20 -36.15 14.08
C VAL A 225 -0.45 -35.43 12.95
N VAL A 226 -0.64 -35.82 11.68
CA VAL A 226 -0.25 -35.05 10.47
C VAL A 226 -1.32 -35.05 9.36
N ILE A 227 -2.42 -35.80 9.47
CA ILE A 227 -3.37 -35.90 8.34
C ILE A 227 -4.63 -35.06 8.58
N THR A 228 -4.50 -33.73 8.56
CA THR A 228 -5.60 -32.79 8.22
C THR A 228 -5.09 -31.46 7.65
N VAL A 229 -4.01 -31.45 6.84
CA VAL A 229 -3.64 -30.29 5.98
C VAL A 229 -3.48 -30.69 4.50
N ALA A 230 -3.83 -31.93 4.11
CA ALA A 230 -3.66 -32.42 2.74
C ALA A 230 -4.92 -32.27 1.85
N ALA A 231 -5.73 -31.22 2.04
CA ALA A 231 -6.92 -30.98 1.20
C ALA A 231 -7.09 -29.53 0.69
N ALA A 232 -6.11 -28.64 0.89
CA ALA A 232 -6.22 -27.24 0.48
C ALA A 232 -5.05 -26.75 -0.41
N VAL A 233 -4.38 -27.65 -1.13
CA VAL A 233 -3.33 -27.29 -2.12
C VAL A 233 -3.76 -27.58 -3.57
N LEU A 234 -4.94 -28.16 -3.79
CA LEU A 234 -5.44 -28.50 -5.14
C LEU A 234 -6.50 -27.51 -5.68
N ALA A 235 -6.62 -26.32 -5.11
CA ALA A 235 -7.46 -25.23 -5.67
C ALA A 235 -6.65 -24.05 -6.24
N GLY A 236 -5.40 -23.85 -5.78
CA GLY A 236 -4.54 -22.74 -6.26
C GLY A 236 -3.82 -23.01 -7.59
N GLY A 237 -3.67 -24.28 -7.97
CA GLY A 237 -2.89 -24.67 -9.16
C GLY A 237 -3.62 -24.53 -10.50
N VAL A 238 -4.95 -24.39 -10.50
CA VAL A 238 -5.73 -24.38 -11.76
C VAL A 238 -5.93 -22.96 -12.32
N LEU A 239 -5.88 -21.92 -11.48
CA LEU A 239 -6.03 -20.53 -11.95
C LEU A 239 -4.75 -19.93 -12.54
N ALA A 240 -3.57 -20.39 -12.12
CA ALA A 240 -2.29 -19.88 -12.61
C ALA A 240 -1.97 -20.33 -14.05
N THR A 241 -2.45 -21.50 -14.48
CA THR A 241 -2.17 -22.02 -15.83
C THR A 241 -3.11 -21.44 -16.89
N TYR A 242 -4.33 -21.02 -16.52
CA TYR A 242 -5.27 -20.42 -17.47
C TYR A 242 -4.84 -19.02 -17.90
N PHE A 243 -4.26 -18.22 -16.99
CA PHE A 243 -3.84 -16.85 -17.29
C PHE A 243 -2.56 -16.77 -18.14
N LEU A 244 -1.75 -17.84 -18.14
CA LEU A 244 -0.52 -17.92 -18.93
C LEU A 244 -0.75 -18.37 -20.39
N LEU A 245 -1.95 -18.84 -20.75
CA LEU A 245 -2.25 -19.33 -22.10
C LEU A 245 -3.04 -18.33 -22.98
N THR A 246 -3.62 -17.26 -22.42
CA THR A 246 -4.34 -16.23 -23.20
C THR A 246 -3.52 -14.97 -23.47
N ALA A 247 -2.28 -14.90 -22.98
CA ALA A 247 -1.43 -13.70 -23.09
C ALA A 247 -0.56 -13.63 -24.36
N ASN A 248 -0.70 -14.56 -25.31
CA ASN A 248 0.22 -14.66 -26.45
C ASN A 248 -0.34 -14.28 -27.84
N ASP A 249 -1.63 -13.95 -27.97
CA ASP A 249 -2.18 -13.55 -29.28
C ASP A 249 -2.64 -12.10 -29.24
N GLY A 250 -1.81 -11.19 -29.76
CA GLY A 250 -2.24 -9.82 -30.03
C GLY A 250 -1.19 -8.71 -29.98
N ARG A 251 0.03 -8.90 -30.49
CA ARG A 251 0.85 -7.74 -30.91
C ARG A 251 0.31 -7.22 -32.23
N ALA A 252 -0.62 -6.27 -32.16
CA ALA A 252 -0.88 -5.38 -33.27
C ALA A 252 0.26 -4.34 -33.29
N ASP A 253 1.03 -4.31 -34.37
CA ASP A 253 2.01 -3.26 -34.64
C ASP A 253 1.26 -1.93 -34.81
N VAL A 254 1.27 -1.09 -33.77
CA VAL A 254 0.72 0.27 -33.82
C VAL A 254 1.81 1.21 -34.39
N PRO A 255 1.52 1.99 -35.45
CA PRO A 255 2.48 2.91 -36.05
C PRO A 255 3.05 3.92 -35.04
N LEU A 256 4.37 4.11 -35.08
CA LEU A 256 5.17 4.87 -34.10
C LEU A 256 5.22 6.40 -34.36
N ASP A 257 4.37 6.95 -35.21
CA ASP A 257 4.46 8.33 -35.71
C ASP A 257 3.36 9.30 -35.23
N VAL A 258 2.39 8.83 -34.42
CA VAL A 258 1.34 9.69 -33.87
C VAL A 258 1.73 10.20 -32.48
N ASP A 259 1.65 11.53 -32.28
CA ASP A 259 1.83 12.20 -30.98
C ASP A 259 0.68 11.83 -30.02
N TRP A 260 0.73 10.60 -29.48
CA TRP A 260 -0.28 9.97 -28.62
C TRP A 260 -0.66 10.81 -27.40
N ARG A 261 0.21 11.72 -26.96
CA ARG A 261 -0.05 12.64 -25.84
C ARG A 261 -1.24 13.54 -26.10
N ARG A 262 -1.52 13.89 -27.36
CA ARG A 262 -2.61 14.83 -27.72
C ARG A 262 -3.99 14.18 -27.82
N GLU A 263 -4.08 12.87 -28.07
CA GLU A 263 -5.35 12.20 -28.41
C GLU A 263 -5.96 11.37 -27.26
N ALA A 264 -5.24 11.21 -26.14
CA ALA A 264 -5.59 10.23 -25.12
C ALA A 264 -6.03 10.83 -23.77
N ILE A 265 -6.13 12.15 -23.68
CA ILE A 265 -6.82 12.81 -22.57
C ILE A 265 -8.32 12.67 -22.80
N LEU A 266 -9.00 11.94 -21.94
CA LEU A 266 -10.46 11.90 -22.00
C LEU A 266 -11.01 13.26 -21.57
N ARG A 267 -11.68 13.92 -22.51
CA ARG A 267 -12.42 15.16 -22.27
C ARG A 267 -13.84 14.76 -21.88
N PHE A 268 -14.07 14.65 -20.58
CA PHE A 268 -15.40 14.56 -20.00
C PHE A 268 -15.94 15.97 -19.70
#